data_AF-A0A561CQ70-F1
#
_entry.id   AF-A0A561CQ70-F1
#
_cell.length_a   1.000
_cell.length_b   1.000
_cell.length_c   1.000
_cell.angle_alpha   90.00
_cell.angle_beta   90.00
_cell.angle_gamma   90.00
#
_symmetry.space_group_name_H-M   'P 1'
#
loop_
_entity.id
_entity.type
_entity.pdbx_description
1 polymer ?
#
loop_
_entity_poly.entity_id
_entity_poly.type
_entity_poly.pdbx_seq_one_letter_code
_entity_poly.pdbx_strand_id
1 'polypeptide(L)'
;MNSKKLFYLSITSSVIVIFYMFFQWRIVDIITPFLLLPVLLIVFGFFIYVSVRAIITLFKNKEWKPIVIQVITFLLLFFIPFNQIVLVMDFKLNKSKREQVAKMIQSGELKPNISYDALLIDLPKKYEHLSSGGGEIEVEKTDAGYNILFYTYRGILDNFSGFVYTSNGQKPSKKAFNGDFKEIDKMDKNWYFVGSY
;
A
#
# COMPACT_ATOMS: atom_id res chain seq x y z
N MET A 1 -9.78 -36.65 -1.33
CA MET A 1 -8.89 -35.90 -2.24
C MET A 1 -7.54 -36.58 -2.25
N ASN A 2 -6.96 -36.85 -3.43
CA ASN A 2 -5.65 -37.50 -3.53
C ASN A 2 -4.56 -36.56 -2.95
N SER A 3 -3.57 -37.13 -2.25
CA SER A 3 -2.41 -36.43 -1.67
C SER A 3 -1.73 -35.49 -2.68
N LYS A 4 -1.52 -35.95 -3.93
CA LYS A 4 -0.93 -35.11 -5.00
C LYS A 4 -1.77 -33.86 -5.30
N LYS A 5 -3.10 -33.98 -5.34
CA LYS A 5 -3.98 -32.82 -5.59
C LYS A 5 -3.93 -31.83 -4.44
N LEU A 6 -3.92 -32.31 -3.19
CA LEU A 6 -3.84 -31.46 -2.01
C LEU A 6 -2.50 -30.73 -1.92
N PHE A 7 -1.41 -31.37 -2.33
CA PHE A 7 -0.10 -30.73 -2.41
C PHE A 7 -0.11 -29.53 -3.35
N TYR A 8 -0.58 -29.71 -4.59
CA TYR A 8 -0.70 -28.59 -5.54
C TYR A 8 -1.66 -27.51 -5.04
N LEU A 9 -2.80 -27.87 -4.46
CA LEU A 9 -3.70 -26.89 -3.85
C LEU A 9 -3.05 -26.11 -2.71
N SER A 10 -2.16 -26.72 -1.95
CA SER A 10 -1.44 -26.05 -0.86
C SER A 10 -0.44 -25.03 -1.38
N ILE A 11 0.26 -25.36 -2.47
CA ILE A 11 1.12 -24.39 -3.19
C ILE A 11 0.26 -23.26 -3.71
N THR A 12 -0.82 -23.57 -4.44
CA THR A 12 -1.69 -22.57 -5.07
C THR A 12 -2.30 -21.64 -4.03
N SER A 13 -2.87 -22.15 -2.94
CA SER A 13 -3.46 -21.31 -1.89
C SER A 13 -2.42 -20.43 -1.22
N SER A 14 -1.21 -20.95 -1.00
CA SER A 14 -0.09 -20.21 -0.41
C SER A 14 0.41 -19.08 -1.30
N VAL A 15 0.59 -19.36 -2.61
CA VAL A 15 1.00 -18.34 -3.58
C VAL A 15 -0.06 -17.26 -3.68
N ILE A 16 -1.34 -17.61 -3.72
CA ILE A 16 -2.44 -16.64 -3.80
C ILE A 16 -2.44 -15.72 -2.58
N VAL A 17 -2.34 -16.26 -1.35
CA VAL A 17 -2.36 -15.41 -0.14
C VAL A 17 -1.11 -14.52 -0.06
N ILE A 18 0.08 -15.03 -0.40
CA ILE A 18 1.30 -14.21 -0.42
C ILE A 18 1.19 -13.11 -1.48
N PHE A 19 0.70 -13.45 -2.67
CA PHE A 19 0.48 -12.46 -3.74
C PHE A 19 -0.51 -11.40 -3.28
N TYR A 20 -1.61 -11.80 -2.64
CA TYR A 20 -2.55 -10.85 -2.04
C TYR A 20 -1.86 -9.90 -1.04
N MET A 21 -0.98 -10.39 -0.17
CA MET A 21 -0.27 -9.52 0.79
C MET A 21 0.57 -8.42 0.11
N PHE A 22 1.18 -8.72 -1.05
CA PHE A 22 1.95 -7.73 -1.81
C PHE A 22 1.07 -6.76 -2.61
N PHE A 23 -0.09 -7.20 -3.09
CA PHE A 23 -0.90 -6.45 -4.06
C PHE A 23 -2.23 -5.92 -3.50
N GLN A 24 -2.57 -6.18 -2.23
CA GLN A 24 -3.85 -5.79 -1.63
C GLN A 24 -4.20 -4.31 -1.84
N TRP A 25 -3.25 -3.39 -1.63
CA TRP A 25 -3.50 -1.96 -1.80
C TRP A 25 -3.77 -1.58 -3.25
N ARG A 26 -3.07 -2.21 -4.19
CA ARG A 26 -3.33 -2.02 -5.62
C ARG A 26 -4.69 -2.58 -6.03
N ILE A 27 -5.11 -3.69 -5.44
CA ILE A 27 -6.45 -4.25 -5.63
C ILE A 27 -7.49 -3.24 -5.11
N VAL A 28 -7.31 -2.72 -3.90
CA VAL A 28 -8.20 -1.70 -3.29
C VAL A 28 -8.34 -0.47 -4.17
N ASP A 29 -7.23 0.03 -4.73
CA ASP A 29 -7.25 1.17 -5.66
C ASP A 29 -8.08 0.89 -6.93
N ILE A 30 -8.17 -0.35 -7.39
CA ILE A 30 -8.91 -0.74 -8.60
C ILE A 30 -10.40 -0.98 -8.31
N ILE A 31 -10.72 -1.67 -7.21
CA ILE A 31 -12.07 -2.19 -6.95
C ILE A 31 -12.85 -1.40 -5.90
N THR A 32 -12.20 -0.48 -5.18
CA THR A 32 -12.64 0.24 -3.97
C THR A 32 -12.43 -0.50 -2.63
N PRO A 33 -12.25 0.24 -1.51
CA PRO A 33 -12.13 -0.36 -0.17
C PRO A 33 -13.32 -1.22 0.26
N PHE A 34 -14.53 -0.99 -0.26
CA PHE A 34 -15.74 -1.73 0.11
C PHE A 34 -15.69 -3.21 -0.27
N LEU A 35 -14.96 -3.55 -1.35
CA LEU A 35 -14.79 -4.93 -1.80
C LEU A 35 -13.60 -5.64 -1.14
N LEU A 36 -12.87 -4.97 -0.25
CA LEU A 36 -11.73 -5.56 0.47
C LEU A 36 -12.16 -6.77 1.31
N LEU A 37 -13.26 -6.65 2.06
CA LEU A 37 -13.74 -7.72 2.94
C LEU A 37 -14.14 -8.98 2.16
N PRO A 38 -14.97 -8.91 1.10
CA PRO A 38 -15.24 -10.06 0.23
C PRO A 38 -13.98 -10.72 -0.33
N VAL A 39 -13.02 -9.93 -0.85
CA VAL A 39 -11.77 -10.45 -1.42
C VAL A 39 -10.94 -11.17 -0.35
N LEU A 40 -10.82 -10.57 0.83
CA LEU A 40 -10.12 -11.16 1.98
C LEU A 40 -10.74 -12.50 2.36
N LEU A 41 -12.07 -12.57 2.48
CA LEU A 41 -12.79 -13.80 2.83
C LEU A 41 -12.57 -14.91 1.79
N ILE A 42 -12.52 -14.57 0.50
CA ILE A 42 -12.27 -15.56 -0.57
C ILE A 42 -10.83 -16.08 -0.47
N VAL A 43 -9.84 -15.18 -0.41
CA VAL A 43 -8.42 -15.53 -0.40
C VAL A 43 -8.05 -16.31 0.87
N PHE A 44 -8.36 -15.76 2.04
CA PHE A 44 -8.04 -16.40 3.32
C PHE A 44 -8.96 -17.57 3.62
N GLY A 45 -10.23 -17.52 3.22
CA GLY A 45 -11.14 -18.66 3.37
C GLY A 45 -10.68 -19.87 2.56
N PHE A 46 -10.20 -19.66 1.32
CA PHE A 46 -9.60 -20.73 0.53
C PHE A 46 -8.31 -21.26 1.20
N PHE A 47 -7.44 -20.38 1.70
CA PHE A 47 -6.23 -20.77 2.40
C PHE A 47 -6.50 -21.58 3.68
N ILE A 48 -7.46 -21.15 4.50
CA ILE A 48 -7.90 -21.84 5.72
C ILE A 48 -8.50 -23.20 5.36
N TYR A 49 -9.37 -23.25 4.35
CA TYR A 49 -9.96 -24.51 3.89
C TYR A 49 -8.87 -25.53 3.52
N VAL A 50 -7.89 -25.14 2.71
CA VAL A 50 -6.79 -26.03 2.31
C VAL A 50 -5.92 -26.42 3.52
N SER A 51 -5.69 -25.50 4.45
CA SER A 51 -4.96 -25.76 5.70
C SER A 51 -5.65 -26.81 6.57
N VAL A 52 -6.96 -26.70 6.79
CA VAL A 52 -7.74 -27.71 7.53
C VAL A 52 -7.66 -29.07 6.84
N ARG A 53 -7.75 -29.11 5.50
CA ARG A 53 -7.61 -30.37 4.75
C ARG A 53 -6.20 -30.96 4.87
N ALA A 54 -5.15 -30.12 4.86
CA ALA A 54 -3.76 -30.54 5.07
C ALA A 54 -3.56 -31.18 6.45
N ILE A 55 -4.14 -30.60 7.50
CA ILE A 55 -4.10 -31.16 8.87
C ILE A 55 -4.82 -32.52 8.92
N ILE A 56 -6.03 -32.62 8.36
CA ILE A 56 -6.77 -33.89 8.35
C ILE A 56 -5.98 -34.98 7.61
N THR A 57 -5.35 -34.65 6.48
CA THR A 57 -4.55 -35.58 5.68
C THR A 57 -3.25 -35.98 6.39
N LEU A 58 -2.64 -35.10 7.19
CA LEU A 58 -1.51 -35.45 8.05
C LEU A 58 -1.89 -36.57 9.02
N PHE A 59 -3.02 -36.44 9.73
CA PHE A 59 -3.44 -37.45 10.70
C PHE A 59 -3.95 -38.75 10.06
N LYS A 60 -4.67 -38.66 8.94
CA LYS A 60 -5.25 -39.84 8.27
C LYS A 60 -4.26 -40.63 7.41
N ASN A 61 -3.41 -39.92 6.67
CA ASN A 61 -2.56 -40.52 5.64
C ASN A 61 -1.06 -40.42 5.98
N LYS A 62 -0.69 -39.72 7.07
CA LYS A 62 0.71 -39.43 7.44
C LYS A 62 1.50 -38.67 6.37
N GLU A 63 0.77 -37.96 5.50
CA GLU A 63 1.32 -37.16 4.39
C GLU A 63 1.62 -35.75 4.85
N TRP A 64 2.90 -35.46 5.09
CA TRP A 64 3.35 -34.21 5.72
C TRP A 64 3.63 -33.06 4.74
N LYS A 65 3.81 -33.35 3.44
CA LYS A 65 4.21 -32.32 2.45
C LYS A 65 3.23 -31.15 2.36
N PRO A 66 1.90 -31.36 2.29
CA PRO A 66 0.95 -30.25 2.20
C PRO A 66 0.97 -29.36 3.45
N ILE A 67 1.07 -29.95 4.64
CA ILE A 67 1.07 -29.17 5.90
C ILE A 67 2.34 -28.34 6.05
N VAL A 68 3.51 -28.85 5.62
CA VAL A 68 4.75 -28.09 5.67
C VAL A 68 4.66 -26.81 4.83
N ILE A 69 4.04 -26.87 3.64
CA ILE A 69 3.82 -25.67 2.83
C ILE A 69 2.95 -24.66 3.58
N GLN A 70 1.83 -25.10 4.16
CA GLN A 70 0.93 -24.21 4.91
C GLN A 70 1.60 -23.59 6.12
N VAL A 71 2.41 -24.37 6.86
CA VAL A 71 3.16 -23.87 8.02
C VAL A 71 4.20 -22.84 7.60
N ILE A 72 4.96 -23.09 6.53
CA ILE A 72 5.92 -22.10 6.00
C ILE A 72 5.19 -20.82 5.61
N THR A 73 4.06 -20.93 4.90
CA THR A 73 3.27 -19.76 4.51
C THR A 73 2.75 -19.02 5.73
N PHE A 74 2.26 -19.71 6.75
CA PHE A 74 1.81 -19.09 8.00
C PHE A 74 2.94 -18.32 8.70
N LEU A 75 4.14 -18.90 8.76
CA LEU A 75 5.33 -18.21 9.29
C LEU A 75 5.64 -16.95 8.46
N LEU A 76 5.59 -17.04 7.13
CA LEU A 76 5.80 -15.86 6.29
C LEU A 76 4.76 -14.77 6.57
N LEU A 77 3.48 -15.13 6.65
CA LEU A 77 2.38 -14.19 6.92
C LEU A 77 2.53 -13.49 8.28
N PHE A 78 3.08 -14.17 9.29
CA PHE A 78 3.23 -13.61 10.63
C PHE A 78 4.52 -12.79 10.81
N PHE A 79 5.64 -13.24 10.24
CA PHE A 79 6.95 -12.64 10.48
C PHE A 79 7.38 -11.62 9.43
N ILE A 80 6.81 -11.64 8.23
CA ILE A 80 7.22 -10.73 7.15
C ILE A 80 6.33 -9.48 7.16
N PRO A 81 6.89 -8.27 7.32
CA PRO A 81 6.13 -7.02 7.30
C PRO A 81 5.83 -6.59 5.86
N PHE A 82 4.97 -7.33 5.15
CA PHE A 82 4.68 -7.11 3.73
C PHE A 82 4.30 -5.65 3.40
N ASN A 83 3.46 -5.02 4.23
CA ASN A 83 3.05 -3.63 4.02
C ASN A 83 4.25 -2.66 4.01
N GLN A 84 5.16 -2.79 4.97
CA GLN A 84 6.35 -1.94 5.04
C GLN A 84 7.28 -2.20 3.85
N ILE A 85 7.45 -3.46 3.45
CA ILE A 85 8.26 -3.83 2.28
C ILE A 85 7.70 -3.17 1.02
N VAL A 86 6.39 -3.32 0.76
CA VAL A 86 5.71 -2.72 -0.40
C VAL A 86 5.85 -1.21 -0.40
N LEU A 87 5.62 -0.56 0.74
CA LEU A 87 5.71 0.89 0.90
C LEU A 87 7.14 1.40 0.63
N VAL A 88 8.16 0.77 1.21
CA VAL A 88 9.56 1.17 1.00
C VAL A 88 10.00 0.92 -0.44
N MET A 89 9.56 -0.19 -1.05
CA MET A 89 9.84 -0.47 -2.46
C MET A 89 9.21 0.58 -3.37
N ASP A 90 7.92 0.89 -3.17
CA ASP A 90 7.24 1.93 -3.93
C ASP A 90 7.98 3.27 -3.81
N PHE A 91 8.29 3.67 -2.58
CA PHE A 91 9.02 4.90 -2.32
C PHE A 91 10.31 4.95 -3.13
N LYS A 92 11.18 3.94 -3.00
CA LYS A 92 12.49 3.90 -3.65
C LYS A 92 12.40 3.90 -5.17
N LEU A 93 11.50 3.09 -5.74
CA LEU A 93 11.34 2.96 -7.19
C LEU A 93 10.78 4.24 -7.84
N ASN A 94 9.92 4.96 -7.12
CA ASN A 94 9.20 6.11 -7.66
C ASN A 94 9.75 7.47 -7.19
N LYS A 95 10.69 7.50 -6.23
CA LYS A 95 11.28 8.73 -5.66
C LYS A 95 11.74 9.73 -6.73
N SER A 96 12.55 9.28 -7.68
CA SER A 96 13.10 10.16 -8.72
C SER A 96 12.01 10.82 -9.57
N LYS A 97 10.92 10.12 -9.86
CA LYS A 97 9.78 10.68 -10.60
C LYS A 97 8.99 11.66 -9.74
N ARG A 98 8.80 11.38 -8.44
CA ARG A 98 8.16 12.31 -7.50
C ARG A 98 8.96 13.59 -7.32
N GLU A 99 10.30 13.50 -7.32
CA GLU A 99 11.18 14.67 -7.31
C GLU A 99 11.07 15.50 -8.60
N GLN A 100 10.84 14.87 -9.76
CA GLN A 100 10.53 15.61 -11.00
C GLN A 100 9.22 16.38 -10.86
N VAL A 101 8.17 15.76 -10.30
CA VAL A 101 6.89 16.42 -10.00
C VAL A 101 7.12 17.62 -9.07
N ALA A 102 7.89 17.46 -8.00
CA ALA A 102 8.21 18.56 -7.10
C ALA A 102 8.91 19.75 -7.80
N LYS A 103 9.79 19.46 -8.77
CA LYS A 103 10.44 20.50 -9.59
C LYS A 103 9.46 21.19 -10.55
N MET A 104 8.54 20.45 -11.17
CA MET A 104 7.50 21.01 -12.05
C MET A 104 6.52 21.92 -11.29
N ILE A 105 6.21 21.59 -10.03
CA ILE A 105 5.41 22.46 -9.15
C ILE A 105 6.21 23.72 -8.80
N GLN A 106 7.50 23.57 -8.48
CA GLN A 106 8.37 24.71 -8.16
C GLN A 106 8.53 25.68 -9.34
N SER A 107 8.66 25.17 -10.56
CA SER A 107 8.75 26.00 -11.78
C SER A 107 7.41 26.61 -12.19
N GLY A 108 6.30 26.20 -11.56
CA GLY A 108 4.95 26.62 -11.91
C GLY A 108 4.42 25.99 -13.21
N GLU A 109 5.05 24.92 -13.69
CA GLU A 109 4.56 24.11 -14.82
C GLU A 109 3.30 23.33 -14.42
N LEU A 110 3.28 22.82 -13.18
CA LEU A 110 2.07 22.27 -12.56
C LEU A 110 1.48 23.30 -11.60
N LYS A 111 0.22 23.66 -11.81
CA LYS A 111 -0.54 24.58 -10.97
C LYS A 111 -1.83 23.90 -10.49
N PRO A 112 -2.38 24.33 -9.34
CA PRO A 112 -3.71 23.91 -8.91
C PRO A 112 -4.71 24.12 -10.04
N ASN A 113 -5.34 23.03 -10.47
CA ASN A 113 -6.26 22.99 -11.60
C ASN A 113 -7.71 22.71 -11.16
N ILE A 114 -7.94 22.46 -9.86
CA ILE A 114 -9.25 22.15 -9.29
C ILE A 114 -9.85 23.41 -8.65
N SER A 115 -11.00 23.84 -9.19
CA SER A 115 -11.66 25.13 -8.90
C SER A 115 -12.18 25.30 -7.47
N TYR A 116 -12.30 24.22 -6.68
CA TYR A 116 -12.88 24.25 -5.34
C TYR A 116 -11.87 24.03 -4.20
N ASP A 117 -10.63 23.64 -4.51
CA ASP A 117 -9.58 23.41 -3.52
C ASP A 117 -8.23 23.90 -4.07
N ALA A 118 -7.74 25.03 -3.55
CA ALA A 118 -6.53 25.68 -4.05
C ALA A 118 -5.22 24.88 -3.80
N LEU A 119 -5.35 23.68 -3.24
CA LEU A 119 -4.25 22.81 -2.81
C LEU A 119 -4.16 21.51 -3.62
N LEU A 120 -5.18 21.12 -4.39
CA LEU A 120 -5.17 19.87 -5.18
C LEU A 120 -4.65 20.09 -6.61
N ILE A 121 -3.80 19.17 -7.08
CA ILE A 121 -3.26 19.14 -8.44
C ILE A 121 -3.45 17.74 -9.03
N ASP A 122 -4.08 17.64 -10.21
CA ASP A 122 -4.07 16.40 -10.99
C ASP A 122 -2.71 16.20 -11.66
N LEU A 123 -2.09 15.04 -11.43
CA LEU A 123 -0.87 14.70 -12.13
C LEU A 123 -1.17 14.35 -13.60
N PRO A 124 -0.27 14.72 -14.53
CA PRO A 124 -0.33 14.23 -15.90
C PRO A 124 -0.35 12.69 -15.93
N LYS A 125 -1.00 12.08 -16.93
CA LYS A 125 -1.12 10.60 -17.08
C LYS A 125 0.20 9.82 -16.85
N LYS A 126 1.34 10.40 -17.26
CA LYS A 126 2.67 9.81 -17.06
C LYS A 126 3.03 9.64 -15.58
N TYR A 127 2.54 10.51 -14.69
CA TYR A 127 2.84 10.59 -13.27
C TYR A 127 1.65 10.20 -12.38
N GLU A 128 0.48 9.93 -12.95
CA GLU A 128 -0.76 9.53 -12.24
C GLU A 128 -0.52 8.39 -11.24
N HIS A 129 0.27 7.38 -11.62
CA HIS A 129 0.62 6.24 -10.76
C HIS A 129 1.43 6.58 -9.50
N LEU A 130 1.91 7.82 -9.34
CA LEU A 130 2.71 8.23 -8.19
C LEU A 130 1.87 8.54 -6.95
N SER A 131 0.56 8.70 -7.11
CA SER A 131 -0.41 9.03 -6.07
C SER A 131 -1.67 8.18 -6.23
N SER A 132 -2.06 7.45 -5.18
CA SER A 132 -3.25 6.60 -5.16
C SER A 132 -4.55 7.42 -5.27
N GLY A 133 -5.60 6.78 -5.79
CA GLY A 133 -6.93 7.39 -5.93
C GLY A 133 -7.04 8.45 -7.03
N GLY A 134 -6.44 8.19 -8.20
CA GLY A 134 -6.63 9.00 -9.42
C GLY A 134 -5.46 9.89 -9.82
N GLY A 135 -4.33 9.84 -9.10
CA GLY A 135 -3.14 10.63 -9.43
C GLY A 135 -3.19 12.08 -8.96
N GLU A 136 -4.13 12.43 -8.10
CA GLU A 136 -4.17 13.73 -7.45
C GLU A 136 -3.13 13.83 -6.33
N ILE A 137 -2.54 15.01 -6.17
CA ILE A 137 -1.63 15.35 -5.06
C ILE A 137 -2.10 16.61 -4.37
N GLU A 138 -1.65 16.81 -3.13
CA GLU A 138 -1.87 18.07 -2.42
C GLU A 138 -0.59 18.86 -2.24
N VAL A 139 -0.68 20.18 -2.37
CA VAL A 139 0.42 21.12 -2.19
C VAL A 139 0.02 22.15 -1.16
N GLU A 140 0.71 22.13 -0.02
CA GLU A 140 0.52 23.09 1.06
C GLU A 140 1.69 24.09 1.05
N LYS A 141 1.37 25.39 1.02
CA LYS A 141 2.37 26.44 1.25
C LYS A 141 2.52 26.68 2.74
N THR A 142 3.76 26.79 3.18
CA THR A 142 4.14 27.10 4.56
C THR A 142 5.02 28.35 4.58
N ASP A 143 5.16 29.00 5.73
CA ASP A 143 6.04 30.17 5.86
C ASP A 143 7.49 29.88 5.46
N ALA A 144 7.91 28.62 5.58
CA ALA A 144 9.26 28.16 5.32
C ALA A 144 9.43 27.41 3.97
N GLY A 145 8.42 27.41 3.10
CA GLY A 145 8.46 26.76 1.79
C GLY A 145 7.14 26.11 1.40
N TYR A 146 7.20 24.91 0.81
CA TYR A 146 6.02 24.11 0.46
C TYR A 146 6.21 22.63 0.81
N ASN A 147 5.07 21.97 1.04
CA ASN A 147 4.94 20.54 1.26
C ASN A 147 4.11 19.94 0.12
N ILE A 148 4.44 18.73 -0.32
CA ILE A 148 3.67 17.99 -1.35
C ILE A 148 3.32 16.61 -0.81
N LEU A 149 2.04 16.28 -0.78
CA LEU A 149 1.53 14.97 -0.40
C LEU A 149 1.21 14.12 -1.64
N PHE A 150 1.87 12.97 -1.73
CA PHE A 150 1.56 11.90 -2.68
C PHE A 150 0.85 10.78 -1.93
N TYR A 151 -0.39 10.50 -2.27
CA TYR A 151 -1.20 9.50 -1.59
C TYR A 151 -0.67 8.08 -1.85
N THR A 152 -0.61 7.27 -0.80
CA THR A 152 -0.41 5.81 -0.87
C THR A 152 -1.69 5.05 -0.54
N TYR A 153 -2.63 5.72 0.13
CA TYR A 153 -3.96 5.22 0.40
C TYR A 153 -4.89 6.41 0.61
N ARG A 154 -6.06 6.37 -0.03
CA ARG A 154 -7.17 7.30 0.19
C ARG A 154 -8.35 6.50 0.73
N GLY A 155 -8.59 6.64 2.02
CA GLY A 155 -9.65 5.96 2.72
C GLY A 155 -10.97 6.71 2.63
N ILE A 156 -11.85 6.36 3.57
CA ILE A 156 -13.15 7.02 3.76
C ILE A 156 -12.96 8.03 4.90
N LEU A 157 -13.55 9.23 4.77
CA LEU A 157 -13.35 10.38 5.69
C LEU A 157 -11.88 10.87 5.68
N ASP A 158 -11.33 11.21 6.84
CA ASP A 158 -10.00 11.82 7.02
C ASP A 158 -8.86 10.79 7.09
N ASN A 159 -9.16 9.53 6.73
CA ASN A 159 -8.20 8.44 6.78
C ASN A 159 -7.41 8.36 5.48
N PHE A 160 -6.11 8.62 5.55
CA PHE A 160 -5.22 8.54 4.40
C PHE A 160 -3.79 8.29 4.84
N SER A 161 -2.97 7.86 3.89
CA SER A 161 -1.53 7.83 4.05
C SER A 161 -0.84 8.29 2.79
N GLY A 162 0.41 8.72 2.92
CA GLY A 162 1.18 9.16 1.77
C GLY A 162 2.62 9.53 2.07
N PHE A 163 3.32 9.89 0.99
CA PHE A 163 4.66 10.45 1.05
C PHE A 163 4.58 11.97 0.99
N VAL A 164 5.13 12.63 1.99
CA VAL A 164 5.26 14.08 2.04
C VAL A 164 6.68 14.48 1.67
N TYR A 165 6.80 15.28 0.62
CA TYR A 165 8.01 16.02 0.30
C TYR A 165 7.98 17.38 1.00
N THR A 166 9.05 17.75 1.70
CA THR A 166 9.20 19.08 2.32
C THR A 166 10.38 19.80 1.70
N SER A 167 10.12 20.95 1.06
CA SER A 167 11.17 21.72 0.35
C SER A 167 12.33 22.17 1.25
N ASN A 168 12.04 22.46 2.53
CA ASN A 168 13.02 22.88 3.53
C ASN A 168 13.62 21.72 4.36
N GLY A 169 13.19 20.48 4.10
CA GLY A 169 13.64 19.29 4.84
C GLY A 169 13.15 19.20 6.28
N GLN A 170 12.25 20.08 6.71
CA GLN A 170 11.66 20.01 8.03
C GLN A 170 10.58 18.93 8.08
N LYS A 171 10.36 18.37 9.27
CA LYS A 171 9.28 17.41 9.52
C LYS A 171 7.94 18.14 9.32
N PRO A 172 6.99 17.58 8.56
CA PRO A 172 5.68 18.21 8.38
C PRO A 172 4.93 18.31 9.72
N SER A 173 4.08 19.34 9.82
CA SER A 173 3.18 19.50 10.97
C SER A 173 2.19 18.34 11.03
N LYS A 174 1.77 17.95 12.24
CA LYS A 174 0.71 16.94 12.41
C LYS A 174 -0.63 17.36 11.79
N LYS A 175 -0.84 18.67 11.63
CA LYS A 175 -2.05 19.26 11.05
C LYS A 175 -1.90 19.67 9.59
N ALA A 176 -0.77 19.32 8.96
CA ALA A 176 -0.56 19.66 7.56
C ALA A 176 -1.64 18.99 6.69
N PHE A 177 -2.02 19.65 5.60
CA PHE A 177 -3.05 19.17 4.67
C PHE A 177 -4.42 18.95 5.35
N ASN A 178 -4.72 19.74 6.38
CA ASN A 178 -5.90 19.58 7.24
C ASN A 178 -6.08 18.18 7.85
N GLY A 179 -5.03 17.34 7.83
CA GLY A 179 -5.05 16.00 8.39
C GLY A 179 -4.76 15.99 9.90
N ASP A 180 -4.81 14.80 10.49
CA ASP A 180 -4.39 14.55 11.87
C ASP A 180 -3.38 13.39 11.88
N PHE A 181 -2.13 13.70 11.53
CA PHE A 181 -1.09 12.69 11.40
C PHE A 181 -0.78 12.01 12.72
N LYS A 182 -1.06 10.71 12.76
CA LYS A 182 -0.73 9.79 13.84
C LYS A 182 0.66 9.18 13.67
N GLU A 183 1.09 9.01 12.42
CA GLU A 183 2.37 8.46 12.03
C GLU A 183 3.12 9.48 11.15
N ILE A 184 4.40 9.73 11.47
CA ILE A 184 5.29 10.56 10.65
C ILE A 184 6.71 10.00 10.73
N ASP A 185 7.08 9.22 9.71
CA ASP A 185 8.35 8.53 9.62
C ASP A 185 9.25 9.14 8.57
N LYS A 186 10.53 9.32 8.90
CA LYS A 186 11.50 9.88 7.96
C LYS A 186 11.96 8.80 6.99
N MET A 187 11.73 9.03 5.70
CA MET A 187 12.08 8.08 4.63
C MET A 187 13.43 8.41 4.00
N ASP A 188 13.70 9.70 3.80
CA ASP A 188 14.94 10.21 3.19
C ASP A 188 15.12 11.70 3.52
N LYS A 189 16.16 12.34 2.98
CA LYS A 189 16.29 13.80 2.95
C LYS A 189 15.05 14.39 2.29
N ASN A 190 14.36 15.29 2.99
CA ASN A 190 13.15 15.99 2.54
C ASN A 190 11.92 15.09 2.34
N TRP A 191 11.96 13.82 2.73
CA TRP A 191 10.87 12.87 2.51
C TRP A 191 10.42 12.20 3.79
N TYR A 192 9.11 12.22 4.00
CA TYR A 192 8.44 11.61 5.15
C TYR A 192 7.28 10.75 4.68
N PHE A 193 7.05 9.61 5.33
CA PHE A 193 5.79 8.89 5.25
C PHE A 193 4.86 9.42 6.34
N VAL A 194 3.59 9.63 6.01
CA VAL A 194 2.56 10.09 6.95
C VAL A 194 1.33 9.18 6.90
N GLY A 195 0.71 9.00 8.06
CA GLY A 195 -0.54 8.26 8.22
C GLY A 195 -1.53 9.02 9.10
N SER A 196 -2.76 9.17 8.61
CA SER A 196 -3.95 9.67 9.30
C SER A 196 -4.94 8.51 9.40
N TYR A 197 -5.27 8.09 10.62
CA TYR A 197 -6.15 6.96 10.90
C TYR A 197 -6.99 7.17 12.17
#